data_AF-A0A351TEU9-F1
#
_entry.id   AF-A0A351TEU9-F1
#
_cell.length_a   1.000
_cell.length_b   1.000
_cell.length_c   1.000
_cell.angle_alpha   90.00
_cell.angle_beta   90.00
_cell.angle_gamma   90.00
#
_symmetry.space_group_name_H-M   'P 1'
#
loop_
_entity.id
_entity.type
_entity.pdbx_description
1 polymer ?
#
loop_
_entity_poly.entity_id
_entity_poly.type
_entity_poly.pdbx_seq_one_letter_code
_entity_poly.pdbx_strand_id
1 'polypeptide(L)'
;MKKTELKKLRTLKATKKMMKMAADDTVKRERVGTWLNTRIREVYGYGLYMRCQILGGILKVAFFLPEHMRMGAVLPAYELFINKETGQFL
;
A
#
# COMPACT_ATOMS: atom_id res chain seq x y z
N MET A 1 12.87 -6.58 19.38
CA MET A 1 13.37 -7.09 18.08
C MET A 1 14.11 -5.97 17.34
N LYS A 2 15.25 -6.22 16.68
CA LYS A 2 16.07 -5.16 16.05
C LYS A 2 15.58 -4.85 14.62
N LYS A 3 15.45 -3.57 14.26
CA LYS A 3 15.05 -3.08 12.92
C LYS A 3 15.87 -3.69 11.77
N THR A 4 17.14 -4.03 12.03
CA THR A 4 18.03 -4.69 11.07
C THR A 4 17.55 -6.08 10.66
N GLU A 5 16.94 -6.84 11.57
CA GLU A 5 16.40 -8.17 11.27
C GLU A 5 15.15 -8.09 10.39
N LEU A 6 14.26 -7.12 10.65
CA LEU A 6 13.08 -6.88 9.83
C LEU A 6 13.42 -6.56 8.37
N LYS A 7 14.49 -5.80 8.16
CA LYS A 7 14.99 -5.45 6.82
C LYS A 7 15.49 -6.65 6.01
N LYS A 8 15.84 -7.77 6.67
CA LYS A 8 16.25 -9.01 5.98
C LYS A 8 15.04 -9.77 5.41
N LEU A 9 13.83 -9.52 5.92
CA LEU A 9 12.62 -10.15 5.39
C LEU A 9 12.36 -9.66 3.97
N ARG A 10 12.08 -10.59 3.05
CA ARG A 10 11.84 -10.25 1.64
C ARG A 10 10.77 -9.16 1.48
N THR A 11 10.96 -8.27 0.51
CA THR A 11 9.95 -7.28 0.13
C THR A 11 8.76 -7.95 -0.53
N LEU A 12 7.56 -7.60 -0.10
CA LEU A 12 6.34 -8.04 -0.76
C LEU A 12 6.00 -7.02 -1.86
N LYS A 13 6.16 -7.39 -3.13
CA LYS A 13 5.76 -6.56 -4.27
C LYS A 13 4.26 -6.66 -4.56
N ALA A 14 3.67 -5.67 -5.21
CA ALA A 14 2.31 -5.77 -5.74
C ALA A 14 2.21 -6.96 -6.71
N THR A 15 1.11 -7.70 -6.65
CA THR A 15 0.88 -8.83 -7.57
C THR A 15 0.38 -8.32 -8.93
N LYS A 16 0.55 -9.11 -9.99
CA LYS A 16 -0.01 -8.78 -11.32
C LYS A 16 -1.52 -8.52 -11.25
N LYS A 17 -2.25 -9.28 -10.43
CA LYS A 17 -3.70 -9.08 -10.21
C LYS A 17 -4.00 -7.72 -9.58
N MET A 18 -3.26 -7.32 -8.54
CA MET A 18 -3.43 -6.02 -7.91
C MET A 18 -3.11 -4.88 -8.88
N MET A 19 -2.01 -5.00 -9.65
CA MET A 19 -1.63 -4.01 -10.66
C MET A 19 -2.73 -3.86 -11.72
N LYS A 20 -3.28 -4.99 -12.20
CA LYS A 20 -4.39 -4.99 -13.14
C LYS A 20 -5.64 -4.33 -12.57
N MET A 21 -6.04 -4.68 -11.34
CA MET A 21 -7.18 -4.05 -10.66
C MET A 21 -6.98 -2.52 -10.50
N ALA A 22 -5.78 -2.09 -10.14
CA ALA A 22 -5.47 -0.67 -10.01
C ALA A 22 -5.54 0.05 -11.36
N ALA A 23 -5.05 -0.58 -12.44
CA ALA A 23 -5.10 -0.02 -13.80
C ALA A 23 -6.53 0.04 -14.39
N ASP A 24 -7.32 -1.00 -14.15
CA ASP A 24 -8.70 -1.14 -14.66
C ASP A 24 -9.70 -0.26 -13.89
N ASP A 25 -9.32 0.28 -12.73
CA ASP A 25 -10.16 1.16 -11.93
C ASP A 25 -10.61 2.42 -12.72
N THR A 26 -11.79 2.96 -12.41
CA THR A 26 -12.30 4.17 -13.07
C THR A 26 -12.10 5.37 -12.14
N VAL A 27 -11.09 6.18 -12.46
CA VAL A 27 -10.72 7.34 -11.63
C VAL A 27 -11.71 8.47 -11.84
N LYS A 28 -12.34 8.92 -10.76
CA LYS A 28 -13.17 10.14 -10.77
C LYS A 28 -12.30 11.33 -10.39
N ARG A 29 -12.54 12.48 -11.01
CA ARG A 29 -11.88 13.75 -10.68
C ARG A 29 -12.88 14.66 -9.99
N GLU A 30 -12.62 14.97 -8.73
CA GLU A 30 -13.46 15.84 -7.92
C GLU A 30 -12.74 17.16 -7.66
N ARG A 31 -13.46 18.28 -7.78
CA ARG A 31 -12.96 19.58 -7.34
C ARG A 31 -13.18 19.70 -5.84
N VAL A 32 -12.11 19.87 -5.10
CA VAL A 32 -12.12 19.98 -3.64
C VAL A 32 -11.44 21.27 -3.24
N GLY A 33 -12.08 22.07 -2.39
CA GLY A 33 -11.52 23.33 -1.89
C GLY A 33 -12.55 24.46 -1.88
N THR A 34 -12.07 25.66 -1.54
CA THR A 34 -12.87 26.88 -1.56
C THR A 34 -12.76 27.57 -2.92
N TRP A 35 -13.60 28.58 -3.16
CA TRP A 35 -13.59 29.37 -4.40
C TRP A 35 -12.20 29.95 -4.73
N LEU A 36 -11.41 30.30 -3.71
CA LEU A 36 -10.04 30.83 -3.85
C LEU A 36 -8.94 29.76 -3.95
N ASN A 37 -9.20 28.50 -3.59
CA ASN A 37 -8.18 27.46 -3.56
C ASN A 37 -8.77 26.09 -3.90
N THR A 38 -9.17 25.93 -5.16
CA THR A 38 -9.70 24.66 -5.68
C THR A 38 -8.56 23.76 -6.15
N ARG A 39 -8.57 22.49 -5.70
CA ARG A 39 -7.68 21.42 -6.15
C ARG A 39 -8.49 20.31 -6.82
N ILE A 40 -7.86 19.59 -7.74
CA ILE A 40 -8.46 18.39 -8.31
C ILE A 40 -7.95 17.19 -7.50
N ARG A 41 -8.87 16.40 -6.96
CA ARG A 41 -8.58 15.14 -6.29
C ARG A 41 -8.98 13.99 -7.20
N GLU A 42 -8.06 13.05 -7.39
CA GLU A 42 -8.39 11.75 -7.98
C GLU A 42 -9.01 10.85 -6.91
N VAL A 43 -10.16 10.28 -7.23
CA VAL A 43 -10.91 9.35 -6.39
C VAL A 43 -10.91 7.99 -7.08
N TYR A 44 -10.30 7.03 -6.40
CA TYR A 44 -10.15 5.63 -6.83
C TYR A 44 -11.23 4.77 -6.17
N GLY A 45 -11.62 3.67 -6.82
CA GLY A 45 -12.56 2.69 -6.26
C GLY A 45 -12.01 1.99 -5.00
N TYR A 46 -10.68 1.88 -4.90
CA TYR A 46 -9.98 1.42 -3.70
C TYR A 46 -9.01 2.49 -3.21
N GLY A 47 -9.07 2.85 -1.93
CA GLY A 47 -8.13 3.81 -1.34
C GLY A 47 -6.73 3.23 -1.08
N LEU A 48 -6.63 1.90 -0.95
CA LEU A 48 -5.39 1.21 -0.58
C LEU A 48 -5.45 -0.26 -1.01
N TYR A 49 -4.33 -0.79 -1.47
CA TYR A 49 -4.15 -2.23 -1.69
C TYR A 49 -3.21 -2.80 -0.62
N MET A 50 -3.47 -4.03 -0.19
CA MET A 50 -2.66 -4.72 0.82
C MET A 50 -2.20 -6.08 0.34
N ARG A 51 -0.96 -6.43 0.66
CA ARG A 51 -0.43 -7.79 0.52
C ARG A 51 0.20 -8.23 1.83
N CYS A 52 -0.28 -9.35 2.37
CA CYS A 52 0.16 -9.87 3.66
C CYS A 52 0.89 -11.20 3.50
N GLN A 53 1.89 -11.45 4.34
CA GLN A 53 2.52 -12.75 4.46
C GLN A 53 3.13 -12.96 5.86
N ILE A 54 3.07 -14.18 6.38
CA ILE A 54 3.84 -14.57 7.56
C ILE A 54 5.27 -14.95 7.12
N LEU A 55 6.27 -14.29 7.70
CA LEU A 55 7.70 -14.52 7.45
C LEU A 55 8.42 -14.60 8.79
N GLY A 56 8.99 -15.77 9.13
CA GLY A 56 9.74 -15.95 10.38
C GLY A 56 8.94 -15.59 11.64
N GLY A 57 7.66 -15.97 11.70
CA GLY A 57 6.77 -15.64 12.83
C GLY A 57 6.21 -14.21 12.83
N ILE A 58 6.64 -13.35 11.90
CA ILE A 58 6.14 -11.98 11.75
C ILE A 58 5.08 -11.91 10.65
N LEU A 59 3.92 -11.35 10.95
CA LEU A 59 2.96 -10.92 9.92
C LEU A 59 3.47 -9.62 9.29
N LYS A 60 3.94 -9.73 8.06
CA LYS A 60 4.37 -8.59 7.24
C LYS A 60 3.21 -8.14 6.34
N VAL A 61 2.84 -6.88 6.43
CA VAL A 61 1.79 -6.24 5.62
C VAL A 61 2.42 -5.15 4.76
N ALA A 62 2.26 -5.25 3.45
CA ALA A 62 2.75 -4.27 2.49
C ALA A 62 1.56 -3.48 1.91
N PHE A 63 1.65 -2.15 1.98
CA PHE A 63 0.59 -1.24 1.56
C PHE A 63 0.97 -0.53 0.26
N PHE A 64 0.03 -0.45 -0.67
CA PHE A 64 0.25 0.14 -1.99
C PHE A 64 -0.82 1.19 -2.27
N LEU A 65 -0.37 2.38 -2.66
CA LEU A 65 -1.25 3.48 -3.05
C LEU A 65 -1.67 3.28 -4.52
N PRO A 66 -2.99 3.33 -4.84
CA PRO A 66 -3.48 3.15 -6.20
C PRO A 66 -2.82 4.09 -7.22
N GLU A 67 -2.60 5.35 -6.84
CA GLU A 67 -1.90 6.36 -7.65
C GLU A 67 -0.50 5.89 -8.07
N HIS A 68 0.28 5.40 -7.11
CA HIS A 68 1.63 4.88 -7.39
C HIS A 68 1.58 3.64 -8.29
N MET A 69 0.63 2.73 -8.02
CA MET A 69 0.47 1.51 -8.81
C MET A 69 0.11 1.82 -10.28
N ARG A 70 -0.73 2.82 -10.52
CA ARG A 70 -1.07 3.29 -11.87
C ARG A 70 0.11 3.91 -12.61
N MET A 71 1.06 4.51 -11.89
CA MET A 71 2.35 4.94 -12.43
C MET A 71 3.34 3.78 -12.65
N GLY A 72 2.93 2.53 -12.41
CA GLY A 72 3.76 1.34 -12.59
C GLY A 72 4.56 0.95 -11.35
N ALA A 73 4.38 1.62 -10.20
CA ALA A 73 5.10 1.27 -8.99
C ALA A 73 4.63 -0.09 -8.43
N VAL A 74 5.56 -1.01 -8.28
CA VAL A 74 5.31 -2.37 -7.75
C VAL A 74 5.80 -2.54 -6.31
N LEU A 75 6.51 -1.54 -5.77
CA LEU A 75 6.99 -1.53 -4.40
C LEU A 75 5.95 -0.91 -3.46
N PRO A 76 5.86 -1.36 -2.21
CA PRO A 76 4.95 -0.78 -1.24
C PRO A 76 5.33 0.66 -0.90
N ALA A 77 4.33 1.49 -0.61
CA ALA A 77 4.53 2.82 -0.07
C ALA A 77 5.05 2.75 1.38
N TYR A 78 4.57 1.77 2.15
CA TYR A 78 5.06 1.46 3.49
C TYR A 78 4.74 0.00 3.85
N GLU A 79 5.47 -0.52 4.84
CA GLU A 79 5.30 -1.88 5.35
C GLU A 79 5.03 -1.82 6.87
N LEU A 80 4.18 -2.70 7.36
CA LEU A 80 3.93 -2.93 8.78
C LEU A 80 4.36 -4.35 9.16
N PHE A 81 4.97 -4.47 10.34
CA PHE A 81 5.41 -5.74 10.91
C PHE A 81 4.67 -5.97 12.23
N ILE A 82 4.04 -7.14 12.36
CA ILE A 82 3.32 -7.52 13.57
C ILE A 82 3.89 -8.85 14.07
N ASN A 83 4.31 -8.89 15.33
CA ASN A 83 4.70 -10.14 15.96
C ASN A 83 3.42 -10.96 16.18
N LYS A 84 3.32 -12.13 15.53
CA LYS A 84 2.11 -12.96 15.60
C LYS A 84 1.86 -13.48 17.02
N GLU A 85 2.91 -13.76 17.78
CA GLU A 85 2.82 -14.35 19.12
C GLU A 85 2.43 -13.31 20.16
N THR A 86 3.06 -12.14 20.11
CA THR A 86 2.84 -11.08 21.13
C THR A 86 1.80 -10.04 20.72
N GLY A 87 1.38 -10.02 19.45
CA GLY A 87 0.49 -9.00 18.89
C GLY A 87 1.14 -7.61 18.74
N GLN A 88 2.43 -7.47 19.03
CA GLN A 88 3.13 -6.18 19.01
C GLN A 88 3.36 -5.69 17.58
N PHE A 89 3.15 -4.38 17.38
CA PHE A 89 3.52 -3.63 16.18
C PHE A 89 5.00 -3.24 16.27
N LEU A 90 5.77 -3.44 15.19
CA LEU A 90 7.24 -3.40 15.18
C LEU A 90 7.79 -2.51 14.07
#